data_AF-A0A497BF82-F1
#
_entry.id   AF-A0A497BF82-F1
#
_cell.length_a   1.000
_cell.length_b   1.000
_cell.length_c   1.000
_cell.angle_alpha   90.00
_cell.angle_beta   90.00
_cell.angle_gamma   90.00
#
_symmetry.space_group_name_H-M   'P 1'
#
loop_
_entity.id
_entity.type
_entity.pdbx_description
1 polymer ?
#
loop_
_entity_poly.entity_id
_entity_poly.type
_entity_poly.pdbx_seq_one_letter_code
_entity_poly.pdbx_strand_id
1 'polypeptide(L)' 'MTVHRNTLKLIDLERQVLELGFWKKYPDKDFSYELAKATGELGNENPSDKAIQLAEQWVTEFRETGKIKRFEEENE' A
#
# COMPACT_ATOMS: atom_id res chain seq x y z
N MET A 1 -7.85 -23.80 -3.65
CA MET A 1 -8.15 -22.37 -3.89
C MET A 1 -6.92 -21.76 -4.51
N THR A 2 -7.04 -21.18 -5.70
CA THR A 2 -5.92 -20.47 -6.35
C THR A 2 -6.02 -19.02 -5.94
N VAL A 3 -5.04 -18.51 -5.18
CA VAL A 3 -5.01 -17.10 -4.77
C VAL A 3 -4.69 -16.23 -5.99
N HIS A 4 -5.42 -15.13 -6.16
CA HIS A 4 -5.20 -14.22 -7.28
C HIS A 4 -3.78 -13.63 -7.24
N ARG A 5 -3.15 -13.50 -8.42
CA ARG A 5 -1.75 -13.05 -8.54
C ARG A 5 -1.52 -11.69 -7.87
N ASN A 6 -2.45 -10.75 -8.06
CA ASN A 6 -2.30 -9.41 -7.48
C ASN A 6 -2.45 -9.40 -5.97
N THR A 7 -3.25 -10.31 -5.40
CA THR A 7 -3.33 -10.48 -3.94
C THR A 7 -1.97 -10.93 -3.39
N LEU A 8 -1.31 -11.88 -4.04
CA LEU A 8 0.04 -12.30 -3.64
C LEU A 8 1.07 -11.17 -3.76
N LYS A 9 1.01 -10.38 -4.84
CA LYS A 9 1.88 -9.21 -5.01
C LYS A 9 1.67 -8.15 -3.93
N LEU A 10 0.41 -7.84 -3.60
CA LEU A 10 0.10 -6.85 -2.58
C LEU A 10 0.61 -7.29 -1.20
N ILE A 11 0.46 -8.58 -0.86
CA ILE A 11 1.01 -9.15 0.39
C ILE A 11 2.53 -8.98 0.45
N ASP A 12 3.23 -9.20 -0.66
CA ASP A 12 4.69 -9.04 -0.71
C ASP A 12 5.10 -7.56 -0.54
N LEU A 13 4.43 -6.64 -1.24
CA LEU A 13 4.66 -5.20 -1.12
C LEU A 13 4.38 -4.68 0.28
N GLU A 14 3.30 -5.15 0.90
CA GLU A 14 2.96 -4.81 2.27
C GLU A 14 4.08 -5.28 3.21
N ARG A 15 4.53 -6.54 3.13
CA ARG A 15 5.67 -7.00 3.94
C ARG A 15 6.91 -6.12 3.79
N GLN A 16 7.26 -5.73 2.57
CA GLN A 16 8.40 -4.84 2.34
C GLN A 16 8.22 -3.49 3.07
N VAL A 17 7.03 -2.89 3.03
CA VAL A 17 6.78 -1.61 3.71
C VAL A 17 6.77 -1.76 5.24
N LEU A 18 6.27 -2.89 5.75
CA LEU A 18 6.31 -3.23 7.17
C LEU A 18 7.76 -3.31 7.69
N GLU A 19 8.62 -4.02 6.96
CA GLU A 19 10.04 -4.18 7.29
C GLU A 19 10.80 -2.85 7.28
N LEU A 20 10.42 -1.93 6.39
CA LEU A 20 10.94 -0.56 6.35
C LEU A 20 10.45 0.31 7.53
N GLY A 21 9.51 -0.17 8.33
CA GLY A 21 9.02 0.54 9.53
C GLY A 21 7.80 1.42 9.28
N PHE A 22 6.96 1.09 8.30
CA PHE A 22 5.71 1.80 7.99
C PHE A 22 4.88 2.12 9.23
N TRP A 23 4.67 1.14 10.12
CA TRP A 23 3.82 1.27 11.32
C TRP A 23 4.38 2.24 12.35
N LYS A 24 5.70 2.47 12.35
CA LYS A 24 6.33 3.45 13.25
C LYS A 24 6.07 4.87 12.76
N LYS A 25 6.02 5.06 11.45
CA LYS A 25 5.83 6.36 10.80
C LYS A 25 4.34 6.71 10.67
N TYR A 26 3.51 5.73 10.38
CA TYR A 26 2.07 5.86 10.14
C TYR A 26 1.29 4.84 11.00
N PRO A 27 1.25 5.02 12.34
CA PRO A 27 0.62 4.05 13.25
C PRO A 27 -0.89 3.91 13.06
N ASP A 28 -1.55 4.97 12.57
CA ASP A 28 -3.01 5.01 12.38
C ASP A 28 -3.45 4.70 10.94
N LYS A 29 -2.52 4.25 10.09
CA LYS A 29 -2.78 3.93 8.68
C LYS A 29 -2.62 2.44 8.43
N ASP A 30 -3.57 1.87 7.70
CA ASP A 30 -3.47 0.52 7.13
C ASP A 30 -3.10 0.65 5.65
N PHE A 31 -1.99 0.05 5.26
CA PHE A 31 -1.45 0.20 3.91
C PHE A 31 -2.41 -0.31 2.83
N SER A 32 -2.99 -1.49 3.04
CA SER A 32 -3.90 -2.14 2.10
C SER A 32 -5.24 -1.41 1.99
N TYR A 33 -5.76 -0.92 3.12
CA TYR A 33 -6.99 -0.15 3.19
C TYR A 33 -6.83 1.21 2.49
N GLU A 34 -5.76 1.95 2.80
CA GLU A 34 -5.51 3.24 2.19
C GLU A 34 -5.25 3.11 0.69
N LEU A 35 -4.61 2.02 0.26
CA LEU A 35 -4.45 1.71 -1.15
C LEU A 35 -5.81 1.49 -1.83
N ALA A 36 -6.66 0.64 -1.24
CA ALA A 36 -7.99 0.37 -1.79
C ALA A 36 -8.87 1.63 -1.83
N LYS A 37 -8.80 2.48 -0.79
CA LYS A 37 -9.45 3.80 -0.77
C LYS A 37 -8.91 4.69 -1.90
N ALA A 38 -7.59 4.71 -2.10
CA ALA A 38 -6.93 5.52 -3.12
C ALA A 38 -7.28 5.11 -4.55
N THR A 39 -7.48 3.82 -4.79
CA THR A 39 -7.86 3.30 -6.12
C THR A 39 -9.36 3.21 -6.35
N GLY A 40 -10.17 3.40 -5.30
CA GLY A 40 -11.63 3.23 -5.37
C GLY A 40 -12.07 1.76 -5.39
N GLU A 41 -11.25 0.88 -4.82
CA GLU A 41 -11.42 -0.58 -4.84
C GLU A 41 -11.84 -1.15 -3.47
N LEU A 42 -12.37 -0.31 -2.57
CA LEU A 42 -12.92 -0.79 -1.30
C LEU A 42 -14.05 -1.80 -1.55
N GLY A 43 -13.91 -2.99 -0.99
CA GLY A 43 -14.87 -4.09 -1.16
C GLY A 43 -14.62 -4.98 -2.38
N ASN A 44 -13.59 -4.70 -3.19
CA ASN A 44 -13.20 -5.60 -4.27
C ASN A 44 -12.54 -6.87 -3.72
N GLU A 45 -12.84 -8.01 -4.34
CA GLU A 45 -12.27 -9.30 -3.95
C GLU A 45 -10.76 -9.37 -4.20
N ASN A 46 -10.28 -8.71 -5.26
CA ASN A 46 -8.88 -8.78 -5.69
C ASN A 46 -8.38 -7.39 -6.13
N PRO A 47 -7.13 -7.03 -5.84
CA PRO A 47 -6.54 -5.78 -6.30
C PRO A 47 -6.38 -5.76 -7.82
N SER A 48 -6.73 -4.63 -8.45
CA SER A 48 -6.45 -4.41 -9.86
C SER A 48 -4.94 -4.21 -10.12
N ASP A 49 -4.53 -4.27 -11.39
CA ASP A 49 -3.15 -3.93 -11.77
C ASP A 49 -2.79 -2.47 -11.40
N LYS A 50 -3.77 -1.56 -11.43
CA LYS A 50 -3.59 -0.16 -11.02
C LYS A 50 -3.30 -0.06 -9.52
N ALA A 51 -3.98 -0.84 -8.68
CA ALA A 51 -3.68 -0.92 -7.25
C ALA A 51 -2.26 -1.43 -7.00
N ILE A 52 -1.82 -2.44 -7.74
CA ILE A 52 -0.45 -2.95 -7.61
C ILE A 52 0.58 -1.90 -8.04
N GLN A 53 0.38 -1.21 -9.16
CA GLN A 53 1.28 -0.14 -9.58
C GLN A 53 1.38 0.98 -8.55
N LEU A 54 0.25 1.38 -7.95
CA LEU A 54 0.24 2.39 -6.91
C LEU A 54 0.93 1.91 -5.62
N ALA A 55 0.74 0.66 -5.24
CA ALA A 55 1.44 0.05 -4.11
C ALA A 55 2.96 0.02 -4.33
N GLU A 56 3.41 -0.39 -5.52
CA GLU A 56 4.83 -0.38 -5.90
C GLU A 56 5.44 1.03 -5.81
N GLN A 57 4.69 2.05 -6.25
CA GLN A 57 5.08 3.45 -6.13
C GLN A 57 5.22 3.87 -4.67
N TRP A 58 4.24 3.57 -3.82
CA TRP A 58 4.29 3.92 -2.39
C TRP A 58 5.42 3.21 -1.65
N VAL A 59 5.67 1.93 -1.93
CA VAL A 59 6.79 1.19 -1.34
C VAL A 59 8.13 1.81 -1.77
N THR A 60 8.27 2.16 -3.05
CA THR A 60 9.47 2.81 -3.58
C THR A 60 9.69 4.17 -2.92
N GLU A 61 8.64 4.99 -2.84
CA GLU A 61 8.70 6.31 -2.21
C GLU A 61 9.07 6.22 -0.73
N PHE A 62 8.45 5.28 -0.01
CA PHE A 62 8.74 5.06 1.41
C PHE A 62 10.16 4.57 1.63
N ARG A 63 10.68 3.70 0.76
CA ARG A 63 12.07 3.23 0.79
C ARG A 63 13.06 4.36 0.58
N GLU A 64 12.78 5.26 -0.37
CA GLU A 64 13.70 6.35 -0.72
C GLU A 64 13.65 7.52 0.27
N THR A 65 12.46 7.84 0.79
CA THR A 65 12.23 9.09 1.52
C THR A 65 11.80 8.88 2.98
N GLY A 66 11.45 7.65 3.36
CA GLY A 66 10.82 7.36 4.65
C GLY A 66 9.40 7.91 4.77
N LYS A 67 8.80 8.34 3.65
CA LYS A 67 7.48 8.96 3.59
C LYS A 67 6.68 8.47 2.39
N ILE A 68 5.37 8.56 2.48
CA ILE A 68 4.45 8.40 1.34
C ILE A 68 3.72 9.74 1.19
N LYS A 69 3.92 10.44 0.06
CA LYS A 69 3.43 11.82 -0.14
C LYS A 69 1.95 11.97 0.20
N ARG A 70 1.13 11.01 -0.26
CA ARG A 70 -0.31 11.01 -0.01
C ARG A 70 -0.66 11.10 1.47
N PHE A 71 0.11 10.44 2.35
CA PHE A 71 -0.15 10.46 3.79
C PHE A 71 0.36 11.73 4.47
N GLU A 72 1.30 12.44 3.85
CA GLU A 72 1.75 13.75 4.36
C GLU A 72 0.75 14.85 3.97
N GLU A 73 0.15 14.78 2.77
CA GLU A 73 -0.86 15.74 2.29
C GLU A 73 -2.20 15.66 3.05
N GLU A 74 -2.56 14.51 3.62
CA GLU A 74 -3.78 14.37 4.44
C GLU A 74 -3.62 14.93 5.87
N ASN A 75 -2.40 15.27 6.30
CA ASN A 75 -2.09 15.76 7.66
C ASN A 75 -1.84 17.28 7.72
N GLU A 76 -1.95 18.01 6.61
CA GLU A 76 -2.00 19.49 6.54
C GLU A 76 -3.44 20.01 6.49
#